data_AF-A0A7C2WSX0-F1
#
_entry.id   AF-A0A7C2WSX0-F1
#
_cell.length_a   1.000
_cell.length_b   1.000
_cell.length_c   1.000
_cell.angle_alpha   90.00
_cell.angle_beta   90.00
_cell.angle_gamma   90.00
#
_symmetry.space_group_name_H-M   'P 1'
#
loop_
_entity.id
_entity.type
_entity.pdbx_description
1 polymer ?
#
loop_
_entity_poly.entity_id
_entity_poly.type
_entity_poly.pdbx_seq_one_letter_code
_entity_poly.pdbx_strand_id
1 'polypeptide(L)'
;MPDWEKYIEIADRFQHKARAQDRDDLKHTIILRLAQVANKNGHRPFTEAVMFRIASFEVANYWRTQYKFTNGLDCGSCSKAQRAKCKEGELYSQCPKAVRVEYLSKPITDSNGNITELGELIADDKAIDLDAWLDARTFLLGFPKRLLDIAYKITNGDNLTATDSQYLWRFRKNKQKALLIM
;
A
#
# COMPACT_ATOMS: atom_id res chain seq x y z
N MET A 1 -27.56 17.96 5.31
CA MET A 1 -27.06 17.26 6.50
C MET A 1 -27.17 15.77 6.24
N PRO A 2 -26.17 14.93 6.58
CA PRO A 2 -26.22 13.49 6.29
C PRO A 2 -27.38 12.82 7.04
N ASP A 3 -28.14 11.99 6.34
CA ASP A 3 -29.29 11.25 6.87
C ASP A 3 -28.81 9.91 7.46
N TRP A 4 -28.22 9.99 8.65
CA TRP A 4 -27.57 8.86 9.32
C TRP A 4 -28.55 7.74 9.66
N GLU A 5 -29.78 8.08 10.08
CA GLU A 5 -30.81 7.10 10.40
C GLU A 5 -31.13 6.22 9.20
N LYS A 6 -31.33 6.85 8.02
CA LYS A 6 -31.59 6.12 6.79
C LYS A 6 -30.40 5.26 6.35
N TYR A 7 -29.17 5.73 6.54
CA TYR A 7 -27.98 4.94 6.20
C TYR A 7 -27.83 3.71 7.09
N ILE A 8 -28.13 3.84 8.38
CA ILE A 8 -28.12 2.73 9.34
C ILE A 8 -29.18 1.70 8.95
N GLU A 9 -30.42 2.13 8.68
CA GLU A 9 -31.51 1.24 8.28
C GLU A 9 -31.15 0.41 7.04
N ILE A 10 -30.57 1.06 6.02
CA ILE A 10 -30.14 0.38 4.80
C ILE A 10 -28.98 -0.57 5.09
N ALA A 11 -27.97 -0.14 5.85
CA ALA A 11 -26.84 -0.99 6.19
C ALA A 11 -27.26 -2.23 6.98
N ASP A 12 -28.21 -2.10 7.91
CA ASP A 12 -28.76 -3.20 8.69
C ASP A 12 -29.42 -4.28 7.82
N ARG A 13 -30.05 -3.87 6.72
CA ARG A 13 -30.62 -4.80 5.72
C ARG A 13 -29.57 -5.57 4.92
N PHE A 14 -28.29 -5.19 4.95
CA PHE A 14 -27.23 -5.84 4.16
C PHE A 14 -26.16 -6.53 5.00
N GLN A 15 -25.96 -6.13 6.26
CA GLN A 15 -24.89 -6.65 7.12
C GLN A 15 -24.85 -8.18 7.20
N HIS A 16 -26.03 -8.83 7.21
CA HIS A 16 -26.15 -10.28 7.32
C HIS A 16 -25.60 -11.06 6.12
N LYS A 17 -25.29 -10.36 5.01
CA LYS A 17 -24.67 -10.93 3.81
C LYS A 17 -23.16 -11.11 3.95
N ALA A 18 -22.53 -10.56 4.98
CA ALA A 18 -21.15 -10.86 5.37
C ALA A 18 -21.07 -12.09 6.28
N ARG A 19 -19.86 -12.58 6.53
CA ARG A 19 -19.59 -13.56 7.60
C ARG A 19 -20.04 -13.00 8.94
N ALA A 20 -20.46 -13.88 9.85
CA ALA A 20 -21.01 -13.48 11.15
C ALA A 20 -20.12 -12.49 11.92
N GLN A 21 -18.81 -12.73 11.91
CA GLN A 21 -17.81 -11.89 12.58
C GLN A 21 -17.59 -10.51 11.91
N ASP A 22 -17.90 -10.38 10.61
CA ASP A 22 -17.63 -9.16 9.81
C ASP A 22 -18.93 -8.34 9.55
N ARG A 23 -20.05 -8.70 10.18
CA ARG A 23 -21.34 -8.03 9.92
C ARG A 23 -21.28 -6.55 10.28
N ASP A 24 -20.72 -6.23 11.44
CA ASP A 24 -20.58 -4.86 11.92
C ASP A 24 -19.60 -4.06 11.04
N ASP A 25 -18.53 -4.69 10.56
CA ASP A 25 -17.58 -4.07 9.65
C ASP A 25 -18.24 -3.73 8.30
N LEU A 26 -19.03 -4.66 7.74
CA LEU A 26 -19.77 -4.41 6.51
C LEU A 26 -20.81 -3.29 6.72
N LYS A 27 -21.51 -3.30 7.86
CA LYS A 27 -22.47 -2.25 8.23
C LYS A 27 -21.80 -0.87 8.23
N HIS A 28 -20.69 -0.73 8.96
CA HIS A 28 -19.93 0.52 9.03
C HIS A 28 -19.37 0.94 7.66
N THR A 29 -18.88 -0.02 6.87
CA THR A 29 -18.39 0.24 5.51
C THR A 29 -19.48 0.84 4.63
N ILE A 30 -20.69 0.28 4.66
CA ILE A 30 -21.83 0.79 3.89
C ILE A 30 -22.19 2.20 4.36
N ILE A 31 -22.31 2.44 5.67
CA ILE A 31 -22.65 3.76 6.24
C ILE A 31 -21.64 4.82 5.80
N LEU A 32 -20.34 4.54 5.96
CA LEU A 32 -19.27 5.45 5.55
C LEU A 32 -19.31 5.71 4.05
N ARG A 33 -19.57 4.69 3.24
CA ARG A 33 -19.65 4.84 1.79
C ARG A 33 -20.82 5.70 1.36
N LEU A 34 -22.00 5.50 1.96
CA LEU A 34 -23.18 6.33 1.70
C LEU A 34 -22.91 7.79 2.04
N ALA A 35 -22.33 8.07 3.21
CA ALA A 35 -21.96 9.43 3.61
C ALA A 35 -20.92 10.07 2.67
N GLN A 36 -19.89 9.32 2.27
CA GLN A 36 -18.88 9.80 1.32
C GLN A 36 -19.49 10.13 -0.05
N VAL A 37 -20.37 9.27 -0.58
CA VAL A 37 -21.02 9.50 -1.86
C VAL A 37 -21.97 10.68 -1.76
N ALA A 38 -22.78 10.78 -0.72
CA ALA A 38 -23.68 11.90 -0.48
C ALA A 38 -22.93 13.24 -0.47
N ASN A 39 -21.79 13.32 0.23
CA ASN A 39 -20.95 14.52 0.27
C ASN A 39 -20.37 14.89 -1.11
N LYS A 40 -20.07 13.89 -1.96
CA LYS A 40 -19.54 14.11 -3.31
C LYS A 40 -20.64 14.35 -4.35
N ASN A 41 -21.89 14.00 -4.07
CA ASN A 41 -22.99 14.03 -5.05
C ASN A 41 -23.53 15.46 -5.33
N GLY A 42 -23.01 16.47 -4.63
CA GLY A 42 -23.44 17.86 -4.78
C GLY A 42 -24.93 18.03 -4.50
N HIS A 43 -25.66 18.66 -5.43
CA HIS A 43 -27.09 18.92 -5.32
C HIS A 43 -28.00 17.81 -5.89
N ARG A 44 -27.43 16.68 -6.35
CA ARG A 44 -28.25 15.60 -6.93
C ARG A 44 -29.01 14.87 -5.82
N PRO A 45 -30.26 14.46 -6.07
CA PRO A 45 -31.03 13.71 -5.09
C PRO A 45 -30.36 12.36 -4.82
N PHE A 46 -30.02 12.10 -3.56
CA PHE A 46 -29.48 10.82 -3.13
C PHE A 46 -30.65 9.89 -2.78
N THR A 47 -31.21 9.28 -3.82
CA THR A 47 -32.41 8.44 -3.69
C THR A 47 -32.08 7.11 -3.03
N GLU A 48 -33.09 6.49 -2.41
CA GLU A 48 -32.95 5.21 -1.73
C GLU A 48 -32.49 4.08 -2.66
N ALA A 49 -32.93 4.09 -3.92
CA ALA A 49 -32.47 3.14 -4.93
C ALA A 49 -30.95 3.22 -5.17
N VAL A 50 -30.37 4.43 -5.14
CA VAL A 50 -28.92 4.62 -5.24
C VAL A 50 -28.23 4.07 -3.99
N MET A 51 -28.79 4.32 -2.81
CA MET A 51 -28.25 3.80 -1.55
C MET A 51 -28.24 2.26 -1.53
N PHE A 52 -29.35 1.62 -1.94
CA PHE A 52 -29.43 0.16 -2.11
C PHE A 52 -28.39 -0.37 -3.08
N ARG A 53 -28.15 0.34 -4.19
CA ARG A 53 -27.14 -0.06 -5.18
C ARG A 53 -25.73 0.03 -4.61
N ILE A 54 -25.42 1.08 -3.86
CA ILE A 54 -24.13 1.24 -3.16
C ILE A 54 -23.96 0.11 -2.14
N ALA A 55 -24.95 -0.15 -1.30
CA ALA A 55 -24.92 -1.23 -0.33
C ALA A 55 -24.67 -2.60 -1.00
N SER A 56 -25.39 -2.90 -2.09
CA SER A 56 -25.19 -4.13 -2.87
C SER A 56 -23.78 -4.26 -3.45
N PHE A 57 -23.19 -3.13 -3.85
CA PHE A 57 -21.84 -3.09 -4.41
C PHE A 57 -20.79 -3.34 -3.34
N GLU A 58 -20.96 -2.78 -2.14
CA GLU A 58 -20.05 -3.04 -1.02
C GLU A 58 -20.12 -4.49 -0.54
N VAL A 59 -21.30 -5.12 -0.55
CA VAL A 59 -21.40 -6.57 -0.31
C VAL A 59 -20.62 -7.37 -1.36
N ALA A 60 -20.75 -7.00 -2.64
CA ALA A 60 -19.98 -7.66 -3.69
C ALA A 60 -18.47 -7.45 -3.54
N ASN A 61 -18.04 -6.26 -3.12
CA ASN A 61 -16.63 -5.97 -2.83
C ASN A 61 -16.12 -6.77 -1.65
N TYR A 62 -16.88 -6.83 -0.56
CA TYR A 62 -16.55 -7.65 0.61
C TYR A 62 -16.25 -9.10 0.19
N TRP A 63 -17.14 -9.73 -0.59
CA TRP A 63 -16.92 -11.11 -1.05
C TRP A 63 -15.76 -11.26 -2.02
N ARG A 64 -15.46 -10.26 -2.86
CA ARG A 64 -14.25 -10.27 -3.71
C ARG A 64 -12.98 -10.21 -2.88
N THR A 65 -12.95 -9.33 -1.87
CA THR A 65 -11.80 -9.19 -0.96
C THR A 65 -11.62 -10.47 -0.14
N GLN A 66 -12.69 -11.03 0.40
CA GLN A 66 -12.65 -12.31 1.12
C GLN A 66 -12.16 -13.44 0.23
N TYR A 67 -12.67 -13.55 -1.01
CA TYR A 67 -12.22 -14.56 -1.96
C TYR A 67 -10.73 -14.41 -2.29
N LYS A 68 -10.23 -13.18 -2.44
CA LYS A 68 -8.81 -12.89 -2.63
C LYS A 68 -7.97 -13.30 -1.41
N PHE A 69 -8.45 -13.03 -0.20
CA PHE A 69 -7.77 -13.42 1.04
C PHE A 69 -7.69 -14.95 1.18
N THR A 70 -8.79 -15.66 0.92
CA THR A 70 -8.85 -17.11 1.10
C THR A 70 -8.16 -17.90 -0.02
N ASN A 71 -8.31 -17.46 -1.28
CA ASN A 71 -7.81 -18.21 -2.44
C ASN A 71 -6.53 -17.59 -3.04
N GLY A 72 -6.12 -16.42 -2.55
CA GLY A 72 -4.93 -15.75 -3.04
C GLY A 72 -5.08 -15.09 -4.41
N LEU A 73 -6.27 -15.02 -4.99
CA LEU A 73 -6.46 -14.59 -6.37
C LEU A 73 -7.62 -13.60 -6.55
N ASP A 74 -7.44 -12.63 -7.43
CA ASP A 74 -8.46 -11.64 -7.79
C ASP A 74 -8.93 -11.85 -9.24
N CYS A 75 -10.07 -12.52 -9.40
CA CYS A 75 -10.71 -12.67 -10.70
C CYS A 75 -11.32 -11.37 -11.23
N GLY A 76 -11.48 -10.34 -10.40
CA GLY A 76 -12.03 -9.03 -10.80
C GLY A 76 -11.17 -8.33 -11.86
N SER A 77 -9.86 -8.53 -11.82
CA SER A 77 -8.92 -7.99 -12.81
C SER A 77 -8.89 -8.79 -14.13
N CYS A 78 -9.54 -9.94 -14.21
CA CYS A 78 -9.57 -10.78 -15.42
C CYS A 78 -10.72 -10.37 -16.36
N SER A 79 -10.45 -10.43 -17.66
CA SER A 79 -11.45 -10.12 -18.68
C SER A 79 -12.63 -11.11 -18.62
N LYS A 80 -13.78 -10.71 -19.18
CA LYS A 80 -14.96 -11.60 -19.24
C LYS A 80 -14.64 -12.92 -19.97
N ALA A 81 -13.90 -12.84 -21.08
CA ALA A 81 -13.49 -14.01 -21.85
C ALA A 81 -12.56 -14.94 -21.05
N GLN A 82 -11.60 -14.39 -20.29
CA GLN A 82 -10.73 -15.18 -19.43
C GLN A 82 -11.53 -15.92 -18.35
N ARG A 83 -12.46 -15.23 -17.68
CA ARG A 83 -13.31 -15.84 -16.65
C ARG A 83 -14.24 -16.91 -17.19
N ALA A 84 -14.77 -16.74 -18.41
CA ALA A 84 -15.57 -17.75 -19.09
C ALA A 84 -14.74 -19.03 -19.33
N LYS A 85 -13.54 -18.89 -19.89
CA LYS A 85 -12.61 -20.01 -20.09
C LYS A 85 -12.25 -20.72 -18.78
N CYS A 86 -11.96 -19.97 -17.72
CA CYS A 86 -11.67 -20.56 -16.40
C CYS A 86 -12.87 -21.32 -15.83
N LYS A 87 -14.09 -20.84 -16.08
CA LYS A 87 -15.32 -21.51 -15.64
C LYS A 87 -15.58 -22.79 -16.44
N GLU A 88 -15.38 -22.75 -17.75
CA GLU A 88 -15.57 -23.90 -18.65
C GLU A 88 -14.56 -25.02 -18.37
N GLY A 89 -13.31 -24.67 -18.08
CA GLY A 89 -12.23 -25.64 -17.83
C GLY A 89 -11.90 -25.87 -16.35
N GLU A 90 -12.68 -25.33 -15.41
CA GLU A 90 -12.42 -25.40 -13.95
C GLU A 90 -10.97 -25.03 -13.54
N LEU A 91 -10.37 -24.06 -14.22
CA LEU A 91 -8.94 -23.73 -14.10
C LEU A 91 -8.57 -22.84 -12.90
N TYR A 92 -9.46 -22.72 -11.90
CA TYR A 92 -9.24 -21.81 -10.76
C TYR A 92 -8.06 -22.24 -9.89
N SER A 93 -7.86 -23.55 -9.70
CA SER A 93 -6.76 -24.12 -8.91
C SER A 93 -5.39 -23.95 -9.55
N GLN A 94 -5.35 -23.78 -10.88
CA GLN A 94 -4.13 -23.64 -11.69
C GLN A 94 -3.91 -22.18 -12.13
N CYS A 95 -4.56 -21.22 -11.47
CA CYS A 95 -4.46 -19.83 -11.88
C CYS A 95 -3.01 -19.31 -11.68
N PRO A 96 -2.34 -18.83 -12.73
CA PRO A 96 -0.97 -18.30 -12.62
C PRO A 96 -0.90 -16.98 -11.84
N LYS A 97 -2.04 -16.32 -11.63
CA LYS A 97 -2.15 -15.08 -10.83
C LYS A 97 -2.46 -15.34 -9.36
N ALA A 98 -2.64 -16.60 -8.95
CA ALA A 98 -2.93 -16.93 -7.57
C ALA A 98 -1.66 -16.80 -6.73
N VAL A 99 -1.72 -15.96 -5.70
CA VAL A 99 -0.67 -15.76 -4.70
C VAL A 99 -1.06 -16.53 -3.44
N ARG A 100 -0.34 -17.58 -3.12
CA ARG A 100 -0.59 -18.32 -1.87
C ARG A 100 -0.06 -17.50 -0.70
N VAL A 101 -0.92 -17.23 0.27
CA VAL A 101 -0.52 -16.62 1.54
C VAL A 101 -0.17 -17.76 2.49
N GLU A 102 1.00 -17.67 3.11
CA GLU A 102 1.50 -18.62 4.10
C GLU A 102 1.77 -17.88 5.41
N TYR A 103 1.72 -18.60 6.52
CA TYR A 103 2.01 -18.03 7.84
C TYR A 103 3.52 -17.89 8.03
N LEU A 104 3.97 -16.74 8.53
CA LEU A 104 5.39 -16.54 8.88
C LEU A 104 5.84 -17.49 9.99
N SER A 105 4.96 -17.82 10.94
CA SER A 105 5.22 -18.78 12.01
C SER A 105 5.11 -20.25 11.57
N LYS A 106 5.02 -20.53 10.26
CA LYS A 106 4.98 -21.89 9.75
C LYS A 106 6.29 -22.61 10.08
N PRO A 107 6.26 -23.75 10.78
CA PRO A 107 7.47 -24.51 11.08
C PRO A 107 8.01 -25.14 9.81
N ILE A 108 9.32 -24.99 9.59
CA ILE A 108 10.08 -25.55 8.48
C ILE A 108 11.18 -26.43 9.07
N THR A 109 11.30 -27.65 8.56
CA THR A 109 12.33 -28.59 8.98
C THR A 109 13.54 -28.48 8.07
N ASP A 110 14.72 -28.25 8.65
CA ASP A 110 15.98 -28.24 7.91
C ASP A 110 16.47 -29.66 7.59
N SER A 111 17.58 -29.78 6.86
CA SER A 111 18.19 -31.07 6.53
C SER A 111 18.73 -31.85 7.75
N ASN A 112 18.88 -31.17 8.90
CA ASN A 112 19.42 -31.72 10.14
C ASN A 112 18.30 -32.09 11.14
N GLY A 113 17.03 -31.86 10.80
CA GLY A 113 15.86 -32.15 11.63
C GLY A 113 15.48 -31.06 12.62
N ASN A 114 16.13 -29.89 12.58
CA ASN A 114 15.73 -28.75 13.40
C ASN A 114 14.50 -28.06 12.81
N ILE A 115 13.70 -27.45 13.69
CA ILE A 115 12.49 -26.71 13.32
C ILE A 115 12.77 -25.21 13.44
N THR A 116 12.57 -24.48 12.36
CA THR A 116 12.75 -23.01 12.27
C THR A 116 11.48 -22.40 11.68
N GLU A 117 11.13 -21.18 12.06
CA GLU A 117 9.95 -20.52 11.49
C GLU A 117 10.26 -19.96 10.09
N LEU A 118 9.28 -20.00 9.17
CA LEU A 118 9.42 -19.44 7.82
C LEU A 118 9.88 -17.98 7.83
N GLY A 119 9.37 -17.19 8.78
CA GLY A 119 9.71 -15.78 8.92
C GLY A 119 11.19 -15.54 9.22
N GLU A 120 11.86 -16.44 9.94
CA GLU A 120 13.29 -16.33 10.27
C GLU A 120 14.19 -16.61 9.06
N LEU A 121 13.66 -17.25 8.02
CA LEU A 121 14.38 -17.58 6.79
C LEU A 121 14.23 -16.52 5.69
N ILE A 122 13.34 -15.54 5.87
CA ILE A 122 13.11 -14.47 4.89
C ILE A 122 14.04 -13.30 5.22
N ALA A 123 14.93 -12.95 4.28
CA ALA A 123 15.79 -11.78 4.41
C ALA A 123 14.98 -10.49 4.25
N ASP A 124 15.35 -9.45 5.03
CA ASP A 124 14.82 -8.10 4.85
C ASP A 124 15.65 -7.37 3.79
N ASP A 125 15.12 -7.29 2.56
CA ASP A 125 15.73 -6.55 1.44
C ASP A 125 15.89 -5.05 1.71
N LYS A 126 15.30 -4.53 2.80
CA LYS A 126 15.43 -3.14 3.26
C LYS A 126 16.26 -3.00 4.52
N ALA A 127 16.98 -4.05 4.93
CA ALA A 127 17.90 -3.95 6.05
C ALA A 127 18.88 -2.80 5.84
N ILE A 128 19.07 -1.98 6.88
CA ILE A 128 20.05 -0.90 6.84
C ILE A 128 21.43 -1.54 6.78
N ASP A 129 22.16 -1.25 5.70
CA ASP A 129 23.59 -1.56 5.61
C ASP A 129 24.33 -0.69 6.63
N LEU A 130 24.70 -1.30 7.76
CA LEU A 130 25.34 -0.63 8.88
C LEU A 130 26.71 -0.08 8.51
N ASP A 131 27.45 -0.79 7.65
CA ASP A 131 28.78 -0.37 7.20
C ASP A 131 28.65 0.82 6.26
N ALA A 132 27.76 0.73 5.27
CA ALA A 132 27.48 1.87 4.38
C ALA A 132 26.95 3.08 5.16
N TRP A 133 26.15 2.87 6.20
CA TRP A 133 25.66 3.94 7.07
C TRP A 133 26.77 4.60 7.88
N LEU A 134 27.70 3.80 8.43
CA LEU A 134 28.84 4.29 9.20
C LEU A 134 29.85 5.01 8.30
N ASP A 135 30.09 4.50 7.10
CA ASP A 135 30.92 5.16 6.07
C ASP A 135 30.30 6.49 5.64
N ALA A 136 28.99 6.52 5.37
CA ALA A 136 28.29 7.75 5.03
C ALA A 136 28.39 8.77 6.17
N ARG A 137 28.23 8.34 7.42
CA ARG A 137 28.38 9.22 8.59
C ARG A 137 29.81 9.76 8.71
N THR A 138 30.81 8.90 8.55
CA THR A 138 32.22 9.28 8.62
C THR A 138 32.61 10.25 7.52
N PHE A 139 32.13 10.00 6.29
CA PHE A 139 32.28 10.90 5.16
C PHE A 139 31.67 12.27 5.43
N LEU A 140 30.43 12.32 5.95
CA LEU A 140 29.74 13.57 6.28
C LEU A 140 30.45 14.36 7.40
N LEU A 141 30.99 13.68 8.41
CA LEU A 141 31.78 14.30 9.48
C LEU A 141 33.05 15.00 8.97
N GLY A 142 33.58 14.58 7.82
CA GLY A 142 34.71 15.22 7.17
C GLY A 142 34.41 16.60 6.57
N PHE A 143 33.15 17.02 6.49
CA PHE A 143 32.75 18.28 5.90
C PHE A 143 32.42 19.37 6.92
N PRO A 144 32.63 20.66 6.57
CA PRO A 144 32.15 21.77 7.39
C PRO A 144 30.63 21.74 7.58
N LYS A 145 30.15 22.03 8.80
CA LYS A 145 28.71 22.08 9.14
C LYS A 145 27.86 22.87 8.14
N ARG A 146 28.35 24.04 7.71
CA ARG A 146 27.63 24.89 6.76
C ARG A 146 27.38 24.21 5.41
N LEU A 147 28.28 23.33 4.96
CA LEU A 147 28.09 22.57 3.72
C LEU A 147 27.05 21.45 3.91
N LEU A 148 27.01 20.83 5.09
CA LEU A 148 25.98 19.85 5.45
C LEU A 148 24.59 20.50 5.48
N ASP A 149 24.46 21.68 6.10
CA ASP A 149 23.20 22.43 6.13
C ASP A 149 22.67 22.76 4.74
N ILE A 150 23.58 23.11 3.82
CA ILE A 150 23.27 23.35 2.40
C ILE A 150 22.79 22.05 1.73
N ALA A 151 23.45 20.92 1.99
CA ALA A 151 23.05 19.62 1.44
C ALA A 151 21.66 19.17 1.95
N TYR A 152 21.34 19.43 3.22
CA TYR A 152 20.01 19.16 3.79
C TYR A 152 18.92 19.99 3.11
N LYS A 153 19.16 21.29 2.87
CA LYS A 153 18.21 22.14 2.12
C LYS A 153 17.95 21.60 0.70
N ILE A 154 19.00 21.17 -0.01
CA ILE A 154 18.86 20.61 -1.35
C ILE A 154 18.07 19.31 -1.34
N THR A 155 18.36 18.40 -0.42
CA THR A 155 17.67 17.10 -0.32
C THR A 155 16.20 17.23 0.07
N ASN A 156 15.86 18.22 0.89
CA ASN A 156 14.48 18.55 1.24
C ASN A 156 13.73 19.35 0.15
N GLY A 157 14.45 19.83 -0.89
CA GLY A 157 13.87 20.64 -1.97
C GLY A 157 13.70 22.13 -1.64
N ASP A 158 14.36 22.63 -0.59
CA ASP A 158 14.32 24.04 -0.20
C ASP A 158 15.19 24.92 -1.11
N ASN A 159 14.76 26.17 -1.30
CA ASN A 159 15.55 27.15 -2.04
C ASN A 159 16.79 27.58 -1.24
N LEU A 160 17.95 27.55 -1.88
CA LEU A 160 19.19 28.04 -1.30
C LEU A 160 19.19 29.57 -1.21
N THR A 161 19.67 30.08 -0.08
CA THR A 161 19.92 31.52 0.05
C THR A 161 21.07 31.95 -0.86
N ALA A 162 21.15 33.25 -1.19
CA ALA A 162 22.23 33.78 -2.02
C ALA A 162 23.62 33.52 -1.42
N THR A 163 23.76 33.59 -0.10
CA THR A 163 25.01 33.34 0.62
C THR A 163 25.39 31.86 0.63
N ASP A 164 24.41 30.97 0.79
CA ASP A 164 24.61 29.52 0.72
C ASP A 164 25.00 29.07 -0.70
N SER A 165 24.36 29.64 -1.72
CA SER A 165 24.70 29.40 -3.13
C SER A 165 26.13 29.83 -3.47
N GLN A 166 26.55 31.01 -2.99
CA GLN A 166 27.93 31.48 -3.16
C GLN A 166 28.94 30.60 -2.41
N TYR A 167 28.61 30.17 -1.19
CA TYR A 167 29.47 29.27 -0.41
C TYR A 167 29.68 27.94 -1.12
N LEU A 168 28.61 27.32 -1.61
CA LEU A 168 28.67 26.09 -2.40
C LEU A 168 29.49 26.26 -3.68
N TRP A 169 29.33 27.37 -4.40
CA TRP A 169 30.09 27.66 -5.62
C TRP A 169 31.59 27.74 -5.35
N ARG A 170 32.00 28.47 -4.31
CA ARG A 170 33.43 28.57 -3.92
C ARG A 170 33.99 27.20 -3.55
N PHE A 171 33.24 26.41 -2.79
CA PHE A 171 33.67 25.07 -2.37
C PHE A 171 33.86 24.13 -3.58
N ARG A 172 32.92 24.15 -4.54
CA ARG A 172 33.02 23.38 -5.78
C ARG A 172 34.24 23.79 -6.60
N LYS A 173 34.47 25.09 -6.79
CA LYS A 173 35.63 25.61 -7.53
C LYS A 173 36.96 25.17 -6.92
N ASN A 174 37.06 25.16 -5.59
CA ASN A 174 38.27 24.75 -4.89
C ASN A 174 38.55 23.24 -4.95
N LYS A 175 37.50 22.41 -5.06
CA LYS A 175 37.61 20.94 -5.11
C LYS A 175 37.68 20.39 -6.53
N GLN A 176 37.38 21.20 -7.54
CA GLN A 176 37.46 20.82 -8.94
C GLN A 176 38.93 20.56 -9.32
N LYS A 177 39.27 19.29 -9.56
CA LYS A 177 40.57 18.94 -10.14
C LYS A 177 40.58 19.39 -11.60
N ALA A 178 41.63 20.07 -12.03
CA ALA A 178 41.86 20.31 -13.44
C ALA A 178 42.13 18.97 -14.11
N LEU A 179 41.34 18.62 -15.13
CA LEU A 179 41.69 17.51 -16.00
C LEU A 179 42.94 17.94 -16.77
N LEU A 180 44.08 17.30 -16.50
CA LEU A 180 45.24 17.40 -17.37
C LEU A 180 44.83 16.79 -18.71
N ILE A 181 44.65 17.64 -19.71
CA ILE A 181 44.52 17.21 -21.10
C ILE A 181 45.89 16.65 -21.47
N MET A 182 45.95 15.34 -21.70
CA MET A 182 47.12 14.68 -22.28
C MET A 182 46.92 14.60 -23.79
#